data_AF-A0A1H6HI74-F1
#
_entry.id   AF-A0A1H6HI74-F1
#
_cell.length_a   1.000
_cell.length_b   1.000
_cell.length_c   1.000
_cell.angle_alpha   90.00
_cell.angle_beta   90.00
_cell.angle_gamma   90.00
#
_symmetry.space_group_name_H-M   'P 1'
#
loop_
_entity.id
_entity.type
_entity.pdbx_description
1 polymer ?
#
loop_
_entity_poly.entity_id
_entity_poly.type
_entity_poly.pdbx_seq_one_letter_code
_entity_poly.pdbx_strand_id
1 'polypeptide(L)'
;MSEYIQFSELKSIIGIDAALFLSYEVGGTELYISSPQRMTDRSKLARLIGLEMAVALATTFGSGHVIIPSGPGRRALIWKLHEEGRSKNAIALKVKCSVRTVYNALNGARPSFLGSAAPK
;
A
#
# COMPACT_ATOMS: atom_id res chain seq x y z
N MET A 1 -3.51 17.41 14.38
CA MET A 1 -4.52 17.05 13.36
C MET A 1 -3.84 16.16 12.36
N SER A 2 -4.49 15.05 12.00
CA SER A 2 -3.92 14.06 11.08
C SER A 2 -4.38 14.36 9.66
N GLU A 3 -3.44 14.42 8.72
CA GLU A 3 -3.73 14.75 7.32
C GLU A 3 -4.02 13.47 6.53
N TYR A 4 -5.06 13.49 5.68
CA TYR A 4 -5.39 12.33 4.85
C TYR A 4 -4.69 12.43 3.50
N ILE A 5 -3.80 11.47 3.21
CA ILE A 5 -3.05 11.44 1.94
C ILE A 5 -3.83 10.66 0.89
N GLN A 6 -3.90 11.19 -0.33
CA GLN A 6 -4.51 10.47 -1.45
C GLN A 6 -3.57 9.40 -2.00
N PHE A 7 -4.13 8.26 -2.42
CA PHE A 7 -3.31 7.16 -2.95
C PHE A 7 -2.52 7.56 -4.22
N SER A 8 -3.09 8.44 -5.04
CA SER A 8 -2.43 9.00 -6.22
C SER A 8 -1.17 9.79 -5.88
N GLU A 9 -1.21 10.52 -4.77
CA GLU A 9 -0.11 11.35 -4.30
C GLU A 9 1.00 10.48 -3.68
N LEU A 10 0.60 9.49 -2.87
CA LEU A 10 1.53 8.49 -2.35
C LEU A 10 2.27 7.79 -3.50
N LYS A 11 1.54 7.34 -4.53
CA LYS A 11 2.10 6.74 -5.74
C LYS A 11 3.10 7.65 -6.44
N SER A 12 2.82 8.95 -6.56
CA SER A 12 3.73 9.88 -7.24
C SER A 12 5.05 10.11 -6.51
N ILE A 13 5.08 9.91 -5.19
CA ILE A 13 6.26 10.18 -4.37
C ILE A 13 7.14 8.93 -4.22
N ILE A 14 6.53 7.79 -3.89
CA ILE A 14 7.28 6.56 -3.54
C ILE A 14 7.16 5.45 -4.58
N GLY A 15 6.46 5.71 -5.69
CA GLY A 15 6.17 4.71 -6.71
C GLY A 15 5.02 3.78 -6.33
N ILE A 16 4.54 3.04 -7.33
CA ILE A 16 3.32 2.23 -7.18
C ILE A 16 3.49 1.06 -6.21
N ASP A 17 4.59 0.32 -6.29
CA ASP A 17 4.78 -0.89 -5.50
C ASP A 17 4.89 -0.57 -4.01
N ALA A 18 5.67 0.46 -3.66
CA ALA A 18 5.80 0.91 -2.28
C ALA A 18 4.49 1.52 -1.75
N ALA A 19 3.75 2.27 -2.58
CA ALA A 19 2.44 2.80 -2.20
C ALA A 19 1.42 1.68 -1.93
N LEU A 20 1.39 0.64 -2.77
CA LEU A 20 0.54 -0.53 -2.56
C LEU A 20 0.92 -1.29 -1.30
N PHE A 21 2.22 -1.49 -1.07
CA PHE A 21 2.72 -2.12 0.14
C PHE A 21 2.32 -1.33 1.40
N LEU A 22 2.56 -0.02 1.41
CA LEU A 22 2.21 0.84 2.55
C LEU A 22 0.69 0.88 2.80
N SER A 23 -0.12 0.96 1.73
CA SER A 23 -1.59 0.89 1.81
C SER A 23 -2.09 -0.46 2.34
N TYR A 24 -1.37 -1.55 2.06
CA TYR A 24 -1.71 -2.87 2.57
C TYR A 24 -1.34 -3.04 4.06
N GLU A 25 -0.14 -2.63 4.45
CA GLU A 25 0.39 -2.84 5.80
C GLU A 25 -0.22 -1.91 6.86
N VAL A 26 -0.39 -0.62 6.53
CA VAL A 26 -0.81 0.41 7.50
C VAL A 26 -1.99 1.25 7.02
N GLY A 27 -2.62 0.89 5.90
CA GLY A 27 -3.78 1.61 5.37
C GLY A 27 -4.93 1.67 6.37
N GLY A 28 -5.53 2.85 6.52
CA GLY A 28 -6.61 3.13 7.47
C GLY A 28 -6.12 3.43 8.89
N THR A 29 -4.80 3.49 9.10
CA THR A 29 -4.19 3.87 10.38
C THR A 29 -3.42 5.19 10.26
N GLU A 30 -3.22 5.85 11.39
CA GLU A 30 -2.33 7.00 11.49
C GLU A 30 -0.87 6.53 11.51
N LEU A 31 -0.08 7.09 10.60
CA LEU A 31 1.34 6.87 10.51
C LEU A 31 2.07 8.17 10.86
N TYR A 32 2.97 8.09 11.84
CA TYR A 32 3.85 9.20 12.17
C TYR A 32 5.00 9.30 11.15
N ILE A 33 5.14 10.46 10.54
CA ILE A 33 6.26 10.86 9.69
C ILE A 33 7.20 11.73 10.51
N SER A 34 8.43 11.27 10.70
CA SER A 34 9.50 12.07 11.32
C SER A 34 10.00 13.13 10.34
N SER A 35 10.57 14.23 10.83
CA SER A 35 11.17 15.24 9.94
C SER A 35 12.27 14.63 9.06
N PRO A 36 12.50 15.14 7.83
CA PRO A 36 13.50 14.59 6.91
C PRO A 36 14.89 14.42 7.55
N GLN A 37 15.31 15.41 8.33
CA GLN A 37 16.64 15.44 8.97
C GLN A 37 16.77 14.44 10.12
N ARG A 38 15.65 13.96 10.67
CA ARG A 38 15.59 12.96 11.75
C ARG A 38 15.16 11.59 11.25
N MET A 39 14.90 11.44 9.95
CA MET A 39 14.55 10.16 9.37
C MET A 39 15.78 9.25 9.39
N THR A 40 15.61 8.06 9.95
CA THR A 40 16.66 7.03 10.00
C THR A 40 16.09 5.71 9.52
N ASP A 41 16.95 4.76 9.19
CA ASP A 41 16.58 3.37 8.89
C ASP A 41 15.76 2.69 10.01
N ARG A 42 15.91 3.17 11.26
CA ARG A 42 15.15 2.71 12.43
C ARG A 42 13.74 3.31 12.50
N SER A 43 13.43 4.37 11.75
CA SER A 43 12.09 4.95 11.73
C SER A 43 11.07 3.94 11.20
N LYS A 44 9.86 3.91 11.77
CA LYS A 44 8.80 2.95 11.36
C LYS A 44 8.52 3.01 9.85
N LEU A 45 8.43 4.22 9.30
CA LEU A 45 8.22 4.44 7.86
C LEU A 45 9.40 3.89 7.03
N ALA A 46 10.64 4.21 7.41
CA ALA A 46 11.83 3.73 6.72
C ALA A 46 11.98 2.21 6.73
N ARG A 47 11.55 1.53 7.81
CA ARG A 47 11.53 0.05 7.84
C ARG A 47 10.50 -0.57 6.91
N LEU A 48 9.44 0.17 6.54
CA LEU A 48 8.39 -0.32 5.66
C LEU A 48 8.76 -0.11 4.19
N ILE A 49 9.23 1.07 3.81
CA ILE A 49 9.42 1.45 2.40
C ILE A 49 10.86 1.82 2.05
N GLY A 50 11.80 1.71 2.98
CA GLY A 50 13.18 2.15 2.81
C GLY A 50 13.39 3.62 3.20
N LEU A 51 14.64 3.95 3.52
CA LEU A 51 15.03 5.28 4.01
C LEU A 51 14.79 6.37 2.97
N GLU A 52 15.15 6.13 1.71
CA GLU A 52 15.03 7.11 0.62
C GLU A 52 13.57 7.54 0.40
N MET A 53 12.67 6.56 0.27
CA MET A 53 11.24 6.82 0.09
C MET A 53 10.60 7.47 1.33
N ALA A 54 11.06 7.08 2.53
CA ALA A 54 10.61 7.70 3.77
C ALA A 54 11.04 9.18 3.86
N VAL A 55 12.27 9.50 3.46
CA VAL A 55 12.78 10.89 3.37
C VAL A 55 11.99 11.68 2.33
N ALA A 56 11.67 11.09 1.18
CA ALA A 56 10.85 11.73 0.15
C ALA A 56 9.48 12.12 0.70
N LEU A 57 8.78 11.20 1.40
CA LEU A 57 7.51 11.52 2.05
C LEU A 57 7.64 12.59 3.13
N ALA A 58 8.68 12.53 3.96
CA ALA A 58 8.92 13.54 4.98
C ALA A 58 9.22 14.92 4.38
N THR A 59 9.83 14.96 3.19
CA THR A 59 10.13 16.22 2.49
C THR A 59 8.86 16.86 1.97
N THR A 60 7.92 16.06 1.47
CA THR A 60 6.65 16.54 0.93
C THR A 60 5.64 16.93 2.02
N PHE A 61 5.44 16.07 3.01
CA PHE A 61 4.39 16.25 4.04
C PHE A 61 4.90 16.87 5.35
N GLY A 62 6.22 17.03 5.48
CA GLY A 62 6.82 17.48 6.73
C GLY A 62 6.74 16.43 7.84
N SER A 63 6.91 16.88 9.09
CA SER A 63 6.75 16.03 10.27
C SER A 63 5.33 16.08 10.80
N GLY A 64 4.72 14.93 11.04
CA GLY A 64 3.35 14.88 11.54
C GLY A 64 2.72 13.50 11.48
N HIS A 65 1.41 13.46 11.71
CA HIS A 65 0.60 12.25 11.56
C HIS A 65 -0.17 12.33 10.25
N VAL A 66 -0.07 11.26 9.46
CA VAL A 66 -0.81 11.14 8.20
C VAL A 66 -1.62 9.86 8.20
N ILE A 67 -2.80 9.91 7.60
CA ILE A 67 -3.67 8.76 7.41
C ILE A 67 -3.38 8.18 6.03
N ILE A 68 -2.90 6.93 6.02
CA ILE A 68 -2.64 6.20 4.78
C ILE A 68 -3.96 5.64 4.25
N PRO A 69 -4.27 5.77 2.94
CA PRO A 69 -5.51 5.26 2.38
C PRO A 69 -5.54 3.72 2.43
N SER A 70 -6.63 3.16 2.95
CA SER A 70 -6.88 1.72 2.98
C SER A 70 -7.53 1.24 1.67
N GLY A 71 -7.26 -0.02 1.29
CA GLY A 71 -7.97 -0.68 0.19
C GLY A 71 -7.14 -0.99 -1.06
N PRO A 72 -6.48 0.01 -1.71
CA PRO A 72 -5.71 -0.21 -2.94
C PRO A 72 -4.69 -1.35 -2.82
N GLY A 73 -3.90 -1.38 -1.73
CA GLY A 73 -2.90 -2.43 -1.50
C GLY A 73 -3.51 -3.83 -1.42
N ARG A 74 -4.56 -4.00 -0.61
CA ARG A 74 -5.26 -5.29 -0.47
C ARG A 74 -5.86 -5.76 -1.78
N ARG A 75 -6.55 -4.86 -2.49
CA ARG A 75 -7.19 -5.18 -3.77
C ARG A 75 -6.15 -5.61 -4.81
N ALA A 76 -5.02 -4.90 -4.88
CA ALA A 76 -3.93 -5.22 -5.79
C ALA A 76 -3.34 -6.60 -5.50
N LEU A 77 -3.10 -6.92 -4.23
CA LEU A 77 -2.57 -8.23 -3.83
C LEU A 77 -3.54 -9.37 -4.16
N ILE A 78 -4.85 -9.17 -3.96
CA ILE A 78 -5.88 -10.15 -4.34
C ILE A 78 -5.84 -10.42 -5.84
N TRP A 79 -5.79 -9.37 -6.67
CA TRP A 79 -5.74 -9.51 -8.13
C TRP A 79 -4.44 -10.19 -8.59
N LYS A 80 -3.29 -9.80 -8.04
CA LYS A 80 -2.00 -10.43 -8.37
C LYS A 80 -2.01 -11.93 -8.07
N LEU A 81 -2.44 -12.33 -6.87
CA LEU A 81 -2.51 -13.75 -6.51
C LEU A 81 -3.53 -14.52 -7.36
N HIS A 82 -4.60 -13.85 -7.81
CA HIS A 82 -5.57 -14.45 -8.72
C HIS A 82 -4.96 -14.69 -10.11
N GLU A 83 -4.20 -13.74 -10.64
CA GLU A 83 -3.47 -13.85 -11.92
C GLU A 83 -2.39 -14.94 -11.86
N GLU A 84 -1.76 -15.14 -10.69
CA GLU A 84 -0.86 -16.27 -10.41
C GLU A 84 -1.58 -17.63 -10.31
N GLY A 85 -2.91 -17.68 -10.48
CA GLY A 85 -3.69 -18.91 -10.48
C GLY A 85 -4.03 -19.46 -9.09
N ARG A 86 -3.86 -18.68 -8.02
CA ARG A 86 -4.22 -19.12 -6.66
C ARG A 86 -5.74 -19.27 -6.50
N SER A 87 -6.15 -20.26 -5.72
CA SER A 87 -7.57 -20.42 -5.36
C SER A 87 -8.04 -19.29 -4.44
N LYS A 88 -9.33 -18.95 -4.50
CA LYS A 88 -9.90 -17.88 -3.66
C LYS A 88 -9.71 -18.14 -2.16
N ASN A 89 -9.73 -19.41 -1.73
CA ASN A 89 -9.44 -19.80 -0.35
C ASN A 89 -7.96 -19.54 0.01
N ALA A 90 -7.02 -19.89 -0.87
CA ALA A 90 -5.60 -19.60 -0.65
C ALA A 90 -5.33 -18.08 -0.58
N ILE A 91 -6.00 -17.30 -1.43
CA ILE A 91 -5.93 -15.83 -1.42
C ILE A 91 -6.48 -15.29 -0.09
N ALA A 92 -7.67 -15.74 0.33
CA ALA A 92 -8.30 -15.30 1.58
C ALA A 92 -7.40 -15.56 2.80
N LEU A 93 -6.78 -16.73 2.87
CA LEU A 93 -5.82 -17.09 3.92
C LEU A 93 -4.57 -16.19 3.87
N LYS A 94 -3.99 -15.98 2.68
CA LYS A 94 -2.77 -15.18 2.52
C LYS A 94 -2.98 -13.71 2.88
N VAL A 95 -4.13 -13.15 2.50
CA VAL A 95 -4.51 -11.74 2.67
C VAL A 95 -5.21 -11.49 4.02
N LYS A 96 -5.45 -12.55 4.81
CA LYS A 96 -6.16 -12.51 6.11
C LYS A 96 -7.54 -11.85 6.01
N CYS A 97 -8.32 -12.23 5.02
CA CYS A 97 -9.68 -11.72 4.82
C CYS A 97 -10.68 -12.85 4.54
N SER A 98 -11.97 -12.54 4.52
CA SER A 98 -12.98 -13.53 4.16
C SER A 98 -12.98 -13.83 2.67
N VAL A 99 -13.39 -15.04 2.29
CA VAL A 99 -13.59 -15.42 0.89
C VAL A 99 -14.58 -14.47 0.20
N ARG A 100 -15.60 -13.98 0.91
CA ARG A 100 -16.52 -12.94 0.43
C ARG A 100 -15.79 -11.65 0.03
N THR A 101 -14.78 -11.24 0.80
CA THR A 101 -13.95 -10.07 0.47
C THR A 101 -13.17 -10.29 -0.81
N VAL A 102 -12.63 -11.50 -1.01
CA VAL A 102 -11.94 -11.88 -2.25
C VAL A 102 -12.90 -11.83 -3.44
N TYR A 103 -14.09 -12.43 -3.31
CA TYR A 103 -15.13 -12.35 -4.35
C TYR A 103 -15.48 -10.90 -4.72
N ASN A 104 -15.77 -10.06 -3.73
CA ASN A 104 -16.11 -8.66 -3.96
C ASN A 104 -14.97 -7.89 -4.65
N ALA A 105 -13.71 -8.17 -4.29
CA ALA A 105 -12.56 -7.53 -4.91
C ALA A 105 -12.36 -7.94 -6.37
N LEU A 106 -12.60 -9.22 -6.69
CA LEU A 106 -12.48 -9.78 -8.05
C LEU A 106 -13.69 -9.47 -8.94
N ASN A 107 -14.88 -9.25 -8.37
CA ASN A 107 -16.07 -8.86 -9.11
C ASN A 107 -16.03 -7.39 -9.58
N GLY A 108 -15.17 -6.55 -8.99
CA GLY A 108 -14.99 -5.18 -9.43
C GLY A 108 -13.92 -5.04 -10.52
N ALA A 109 -13.69 -3.81 -11.00
CA ALA A 109 -12.66 -3.54 -12.01
C ALA A 109 -11.24 -3.94 -11.58
N ARG A 110 -10.50 -4.61 -12.46
CA ARG A 110 -9.07 -4.86 -12.28
C ARG A 110 -8.34 -3.52 -12.04
N PRO A 111 -7.50 -3.39 -11.00
CA PRO A 111 -6.73 -2.17 -10.76
C PRO A 111 -5.87 -1.81 -11.96
N SER A 112 -6.04 -0.59 -12.49
CA SER A 112 -5.36 -0.12 -13.71
C SER A 112 -3.84 -0.02 -13.59
N PHE A 113 -3.33 0.06 -12.36
CA PHE A 113 -1.91 0.18 -12.04
C PHE A 113 -1.21 -1.18 -11.86
N LEU A 114 -1.95 -2.30 -11.89
CA LEU A 114 -1.33 -3.61 -12.07
C LEU A 114 -0.98 -3.73 -13.55
N GLY A 115 0.33 -3.72 -13.88
CA GLY A 115 0.81 -3.94 -15.25
C GLY A 115 0.19 -5.21 -15.87
N SER A 116 0.22 -5.35 -17.19
CA SER A 116 -0.28 -6.56 -17.85
C SER A 116 0.43 -7.78 -17.25
N ALA A 117 -0.31 -8.65 -16.57
CA ALA A 117 0.22 -9.94 -16.15
C ALA A 117 0.76 -10.64 -17.40
N ALA A 118 2.03 -11.02 -17.38
CA ALA A 118 2.66 -11.74 -18.47
C ALA A 118 1.82 -12.98 -18.82
N PRO A 119 1.60 -13.29 -20.10
CA PRO A 119 0.93 -14.53 -20.49
C PRO A 119 1.74 -15.73 -19.99
N LYS A 120 1.01 -16.76 -19.57
CA LYS A 120 1.52 -18.05 -19.10
C LYS A 120 2.55 -18.67 -20.04
#